data_AF-A0A9W6FCX2-F1
#
_entry.id   AF-A0A9W6FCX2-F1
#
_cell.length_a   1.000
_cell.length_b   1.000
_cell.length_c   1.000
_cell.angle_alpha   90.00
_cell.angle_beta   90.00
_cell.angle_gamma   90.00
#
_symmetry.space_group_name_H-M   'P 1'
#
loop_
_entity.id
_entity.type
_entity.pdbx_description
1 polymer ?
#
loop_
_entity_poly.entity_id
_entity_poly.type
_entity_poly.pdbx_seq_one_letter_code
_entity_poly.pdbx_strand_id
1 'polypeptide(L)'
;MEDEEDSNADTDSQEAEEEGISLRLSEYFHVWYLIPALAFIVILVLLRRTILLKRAAGYQVRQSFGYLILILHACGKMKSFHGAEADFADILKTTVPVLKNEEIRSMMAAVNAAAYGDKAPSEEENVLLRGICQKTVRFFYASANPFKKFLLRFWNAFL
;
A
#
# COMPACT_ATOMS: atom_id res chain seq x y z
N MET A 1 31.32 69.88 -5.43
CA MET A 1 31.49 68.43 -5.19
C MET A 1 30.35 68.01 -4.27
N GLU A 2 29.11 68.18 -4.69
CA GLU A 2 27.92 67.78 -3.90
C GLU A 2 26.90 67.01 -4.77
N ASP A 3 27.22 66.69 -6.03
CA ASP A 3 26.27 66.08 -6.97
C ASP A 3 26.48 64.55 -7.17
N GLU A 4 27.43 63.93 -6.47
CA GLU A 4 27.72 62.48 -6.59
C GLU A 4 27.19 61.62 -5.42
N GLU A 5 26.69 62.22 -4.33
CA GLU A 5 26.20 61.48 -3.16
C GLU A 5 24.76 60.95 -3.35
N ASP A 6 23.86 61.73 -3.97
CA ASP A 6 22.45 61.32 -4.17
C ASP A 6 22.31 60.16 -5.18
N SER A 7 23.18 60.09 -6.19
CA SER A 7 23.12 59.04 -7.21
C SER A 7 23.48 57.65 -6.67
N ASN A 8 24.35 57.57 -5.66
CA ASN A 8 24.75 56.29 -5.06
C ASN A 8 23.72 55.79 -4.06
N ALA A 9 23.05 56.69 -3.32
CA ALA A 9 22.02 56.31 -2.36
C ALA A 9 20.78 55.70 -3.03
N ASP A 10 20.38 56.22 -4.19
CA ASP A 10 19.26 55.67 -4.97
C ASP A 10 19.60 54.32 -5.62
N THR A 11 20.86 54.13 -6.03
CA THR A 11 21.33 52.89 -6.64
C THR A 11 21.43 51.76 -5.60
N ASP A 12 21.99 52.05 -4.42
CA ASP A 12 22.14 51.09 -3.32
C ASP A 12 20.78 50.67 -2.72
N SER A 13 19.81 51.60 -2.71
CA SER A 13 18.43 51.33 -2.30
C SER A 13 17.68 50.45 -3.30
N GLN A 14 17.93 50.62 -4.61
CA GLN A 14 17.35 49.78 -5.66
C GLN A 14 17.96 48.37 -5.69
N GLU A 15 19.27 48.23 -5.52
CA GLU A 15 19.93 46.92 -5.45
C GLU A 15 19.47 46.12 -4.21
N ALA A 16 19.30 46.78 -3.05
CA ALA A 16 18.78 46.13 -1.84
C ALA A 16 17.30 45.70 -1.97
N GLU A 17 16.46 46.45 -2.68
CA GLU A 17 15.08 46.04 -2.99
C GLU A 17 15.04 44.87 -3.99
N GLU A 18 15.86 44.89 -5.03
CA GLU A 18 15.92 43.80 -6.02
C GLU A 18 16.46 42.49 -5.42
N GLU A 19 17.50 42.56 -4.57
CA GLU A 19 18.00 41.38 -3.84
C GLU A 19 16.93 40.83 -2.87
N GLY A 20 16.22 41.71 -2.17
CA GLY A 20 15.12 41.34 -1.27
C GLY A 20 13.95 40.66 -1.98
N ILE A 21 13.62 41.08 -3.21
CA ILE A 21 12.59 40.48 -4.06
C ILE A 21 13.07 39.12 -4.60
N SER A 22 14.33 39.01 -5.00
CA SER A 22 14.92 37.76 -5.52
C SER A 22 14.97 36.64 -4.47
N LEU A 23 15.30 36.98 -3.22
CA LEU A 23 15.31 36.05 -2.08
C LEU A 23 13.89 35.58 -1.70
N ARG A 24 12.89 36.48 -1.74
CA ARG A 24 11.48 36.10 -1.48
C ARG A 24 10.89 35.21 -2.58
N LEU A 25 11.33 35.37 -3.83
CA LEU A 25 10.88 34.53 -4.94
C LEU A 25 11.43 33.09 -4.84
N SER A 26 12.68 32.89 -4.38
CA SER A 26 13.26 31.54 -4.28
C SER A 26 12.55 30.65 -3.25
N GLU A 27 12.04 31.23 -2.15
CA GLU A 27 11.23 30.50 -1.16
C GLU A 27 9.85 30.10 -1.72
N TYR A 28 9.26 30.94 -2.59
CA TYR A 28 7.99 30.64 -3.26
C TYR A 28 8.10 29.50 -4.28
N PHE A 29 9.23 29.39 -5.00
CA PHE A 29 9.46 28.31 -5.96
C PHE A 29 9.47 26.92 -5.30
N HIS A 30 10.05 26.78 -4.11
CA HIS A 30 10.10 25.48 -3.43
C HIS A 30 8.74 24.98 -2.95
N VAL A 31 7.87 25.88 -2.46
CA VAL A 31 6.51 25.53 -2.03
C VAL A 31 5.64 25.11 -3.22
N TRP A 32 5.85 25.74 -4.38
CA TRP A 32 5.10 25.43 -5.61
C TRP A 32 5.43 24.07 -6.23
N TYR A 33 6.63 23.53 -6.01
CA TYR A 33 7.01 22.18 -6.46
C TYR A 33 6.64 21.07 -5.46
N LEU A 34 6.55 21.38 -4.16
CA LEU A 34 6.18 20.39 -3.14
C LEU A 34 4.75 19.87 -3.31
N ILE A 35 3.80 20.73 -3.67
CA ILE A 35 2.40 20.35 -3.89
C ILE A 35 2.23 19.37 -5.07
N PRO A 36 2.75 19.64 -6.29
CA PRO A 36 2.67 18.70 -7.40
C PRO A 36 3.53 17.46 -7.18
N ALA A 37 4.67 17.55 -6.48
CA ALA A 37 5.45 16.37 -6.12
C ALA A 37 4.68 15.44 -5.17
N LEU A 38 4.00 15.99 -4.15
CA LEU A 38 3.14 15.23 -3.26
C LEU A 38 1.96 14.61 -4.04
N ALA A 39 1.32 15.38 -4.92
CA ALA A 39 0.24 14.88 -5.78
C ALA A 39 0.71 13.76 -6.71
N PHE A 40 1.91 13.87 -7.28
CA PHE A 40 2.52 12.86 -8.13
C PHE A 40 2.80 11.57 -7.36
N ILE A 41 3.33 11.67 -6.14
CA ILE A 41 3.52 10.51 -5.24
C ILE A 41 2.16 9.85 -4.96
N VAL A 42 1.12 10.62 -4.66
CA VAL A 42 -0.23 10.09 -4.44
C VAL A 42 -0.76 9.37 -5.69
N ILE A 43 -0.58 9.95 -6.88
CA ILE A 43 -0.99 9.36 -8.15
C ILE A 43 -0.25 8.04 -8.40
N LEU A 44 1.07 7.98 -8.17
CA LEU A 44 1.85 6.75 -8.31
C LEU A 44 1.37 5.66 -7.36
N VAL A 45 1.04 6.01 -6.12
CA VAL A 45 0.50 5.06 -5.14
C VAL A 45 -0.88 4.53 -5.60
N LEU A 46 -1.74 5.39 -6.14
CA LEU A 46 -3.05 4.99 -6.68
C LEU A 46 -2.92 4.11 -7.95
N LEU A 47 -1.96 4.42 -8.83
CA LEU A 47 -1.67 3.61 -10.02
C LEU A 47 -1.12 2.23 -9.63
N ARG A 48 -0.16 2.18 -8.70
CA ARG A 48 0.34 0.92 -8.15
C ARG A 48 -0.80 0.08 -7.56
N ARG A 49 -1.73 0.72 -6.83
CA ARG A 49 -2.93 0.07 -6.27
C ARG A 49 -3.81 -0.53 -7.36
N THR A 50 -4.14 0.22 -8.40
CA THR A 50 -5.00 -0.29 -9.48
C THR A 50 -4.35 -1.43 -10.25
N ILE A 51 -3.03 -1.38 -10.47
CA ILE A 51 -2.27 -2.46 -11.11
C ILE A 51 -2.24 -3.72 -10.23
N LEU A 52 -2.00 -3.57 -8.93
CA LEU A 52 -1.99 -4.70 -7.99
C LEU A 52 -3.37 -5.34 -7.85
N LEU A 53 -4.44 -4.55 -7.78
CA LEU A 53 -5.81 -5.07 -7.73
C LEU A 53 -6.21 -5.76 -9.04
N LYS A 54 -5.80 -5.23 -10.20
CA LYS A 54 -6.01 -5.89 -11.51
C LYS A 54 -5.23 -7.19 -11.62
N ARG A 55 -4.00 -7.26 -11.11
CA ARG A 55 -3.24 -8.51 -11.00
C ARG A 55 -3.91 -9.50 -10.05
N ALA A 56 -4.46 -9.01 -8.93
CA ALA A 56 -5.17 -9.85 -7.97
C ALA A 56 -6.45 -10.48 -8.54
N ALA A 57 -7.13 -9.79 -9.46
CA ALA A 57 -8.28 -10.32 -10.19
C ALA A 57 -7.94 -11.48 -11.17
N GLY A 58 -6.65 -11.70 -11.46
CA GLY A 58 -6.16 -12.80 -12.30
C GLY A 58 -5.42 -13.91 -11.53
N TYR A 59 -5.33 -13.84 -10.19
CA TYR A 59 -4.57 -14.82 -9.43
C TYR A 59 -5.24 -16.20 -9.40
N GLN A 60 -4.45 -17.22 -9.71
CA GLN A 60 -4.75 -18.64 -9.49
C GLN A 60 -4.69 -18.98 -7.98
N VAL A 61 -5.21 -20.15 -7.57
CA VAL A 61 -5.27 -20.61 -6.16
C VAL A 61 -3.95 -20.41 -5.42
N ARG A 62 -2.82 -20.84 -5.99
CA ARG A 62 -1.50 -20.73 -5.36
C ARG A 62 -1.06 -19.28 -5.10
N GLN A 63 -1.34 -18.38 -6.06
CA GLN A 63 -1.03 -16.96 -5.94
C GLN A 63 -1.97 -16.26 -4.96
N SER A 64 -3.24 -16.64 -4.93
CA SER A 64 -4.23 -16.15 -3.96
C SER A 64 -3.87 -16.56 -2.52
N PHE A 65 -3.31 -17.76 -2.33
CA PHE A 65 -2.82 -18.22 -1.03
C PHE A 65 -1.55 -17.48 -0.59
N GLY A 66 -0.59 -17.29 -1.50
CA GLY A 66 0.58 -16.45 -1.22
C GLY A 66 0.20 -15.01 -0.85
N TYR A 67 -0.84 -14.47 -1.50
CA TYR A 67 -1.41 -13.17 -1.16
C TYR A 67 -2.04 -13.15 0.23
N LEU A 68 -2.77 -14.20 0.62
CA LEU A 68 -3.31 -14.35 1.97
C LEU A 68 -2.21 -14.36 3.04
N ILE A 69 -1.13 -15.11 2.83
CA ILE A 69 0.02 -15.15 3.75
C ILE A 69 0.67 -13.76 3.86
N LEU A 70 0.84 -13.06 2.72
CA LEU A 70 1.38 -11.71 2.71
C LEU A 70 0.51 -10.75 3.52
N ILE A 71 -0.83 -10.86 3.43
CA ILE A 71 -1.76 -10.08 4.24
C ILE A 71 -1.57 -10.37 5.73
N LEU A 72 -1.49 -11.64 6.12
CA LEU A 72 -1.29 -12.05 7.51
C LEU A 72 0.02 -11.49 8.06
N HIS A 73 1.12 -11.66 7.32
CA HIS A 73 2.45 -11.16 7.68
C HIS A 73 2.47 -9.64 7.82
N ALA A 74 1.83 -8.93 6.89
CA ALA A 74 1.71 -7.47 6.91
C ALA A 74 0.88 -6.96 8.09
N CYS A 75 -0.15 -7.70 8.51
CA CYS A 75 -0.90 -7.43 9.73
C CYS A 75 -0.09 -7.70 11.01
N GLY A 76 1.11 -8.29 10.87
CA GLY A 76 1.99 -8.66 11.96
C GLY A 76 1.60 -9.98 12.63
N LYS A 77 0.73 -10.78 11.99
CA LYS A 77 0.28 -12.08 12.49
C LYS A 77 0.93 -13.19 11.67
N MET A 78 1.21 -14.32 12.30
CA MET A 78 1.74 -15.53 11.64
C MET A 78 3.02 -15.30 10.80
N LYS A 79 3.92 -14.37 11.21
CA LYS A 79 5.15 -14.03 10.47
C LYS A 79 6.10 -15.21 10.21
N SER A 80 6.02 -16.25 11.04
CA SER A 80 6.86 -17.46 10.94
C SER A 80 6.23 -18.58 10.14
N PHE A 81 5.02 -18.39 9.61
CA PHE A 81 4.27 -19.44 8.91
C PHE A 81 4.22 -19.17 7.42
N HIS A 82 4.44 -20.23 6.64
CA HIS A 82 4.42 -20.23 5.19
C HIS A 82 3.25 -21.03 4.61
N GLY A 83 2.37 -21.58 5.45
CA GLY A 83 1.14 -22.24 5.03
C GLY A 83 1.31 -23.72 4.68
N ALA A 84 2.50 -24.28 4.90
CA ALA A 84 2.78 -25.70 4.75
C ALA A 84 2.77 -26.44 6.10
N GLU A 85 2.66 -25.71 7.21
CA GLU A 85 2.67 -26.27 8.56
C GLU A 85 1.32 -26.95 8.88
N ALA A 86 1.34 -28.10 9.55
CA ALA A 86 0.12 -28.85 9.89
C ALA A 86 -0.85 -28.05 10.78
N ASP A 87 -0.32 -27.22 11.67
CA ASP A 87 -1.09 -26.39 12.59
C ASP A 87 -1.59 -25.09 11.96
N PHE A 88 -1.28 -24.83 10.69
CA PHE A 88 -1.62 -23.57 10.02
C PHE A 88 -3.13 -23.30 10.02
N ALA A 89 -3.95 -24.33 9.79
CA ALA A 89 -5.40 -24.21 9.76
C ALA A 89 -5.97 -23.77 11.13
N ASP A 90 -5.44 -24.34 12.21
CA ASP A 90 -5.87 -24.04 13.58
C ASP A 90 -5.43 -22.64 13.99
N ILE A 91 -4.19 -22.26 13.68
CA ILE A 91 -3.66 -20.92 13.98
C ILE A 91 -4.37 -19.85 13.14
N LEU A 92 -4.68 -20.14 11.88
CA LEU A 92 -5.42 -19.23 11.01
C LEU A 92 -6.83 -18.99 11.55
N LYS A 93 -7.50 -20.03 12.04
CA LYS A 93 -8.81 -19.91 12.68
C LYS A 93 -8.76 -19.05 13.94
N THR A 94 -7.77 -19.27 14.81
CA THR A 94 -7.60 -18.43 16.01
C THR A 94 -7.29 -16.98 15.66
N THR A 95 -6.54 -16.77 14.57
CA THR A 95 -6.12 -15.44 14.11
C THR A 95 -7.25 -14.69 13.39
N VAL A 96 -8.10 -15.40 12.66
CA VAL A 96 -9.22 -14.86 11.88
C VAL A 96 -10.49 -15.65 12.20
N PRO A 97 -11.13 -15.40 13.37
CA PRO A 97 -12.28 -16.18 13.85
C PRO A 97 -13.54 -16.01 12.98
N VAL A 98 -13.53 -15.08 12.02
CA VAL A 98 -14.60 -14.87 11.04
C VAL A 98 -14.63 -15.98 9.98
N LEU A 99 -13.54 -16.73 9.79
CA LEU A 99 -13.48 -17.83 8.82
C LEU A 99 -14.11 -19.10 9.42
N LYS A 100 -14.97 -19.77 8.63
CA LYS A 100 -15.53 -21.06 9.05
C LYS A 100 -14.48 -22.17 8.90
N ASN A 101 -14.54 -23.18 9.77
CA ASN A 101 -13.65 -24.36 9.68
C ASN A 101 -13.73 -25.03 8.30
N GLU A 102 -14.93 -25.14 7.75
CA GLU A 102 -15.18 -25.74 6.43
C GLU A 102 -14.47 -24.94 5.33
N GLU A 103 -14.51 -23.61 5.38
CA GLU A 103 -13.83 -22.74 4.41
C GLU A 103 -12.30 -22.89 4.50
N ILE A 104 -11.74 -22.98 5.72
CA ILE A 104 -10.31 -23.18 5.94
C ILE A 104 -9.86 -24.55 5.42
N ARG A 105 -10.64 -25.62 5.67
CA ARG A 105 -10.32 -26.97 5.18
C ARG A 105 -10.40 -27.05 3.66
N SER A 106 -11.45 -26.50 3.05
CA SER A 106 -11.59 -26.46 1.59
C SER A 106 -10.48 -25.65 0.94
N MET A 107 -10.06 -24.53 1.57
CA MET A 107 -8.90 -23.76 1.12
C MET A 107 -7.61 -24.57 1.16
N MET A 108 -7.31 -25.24 2.28
CA MET A 108 -6.10 -26.06 2.41
C MET A 108 -6.10 -27.24 1.44
N ALA A 109 -7.27 -27.85 1.20
CA ALA A 109 -7.42 -28.90 0.19
C ALA A 109 -7.13 -28.39 -1.23
N ALA A 110 -7.69 -27.23 -1.60
CA ALA A 110 -7.44 -26.61 -2.91
C ALA A 110 -5.97 -26.20 -3.09
N VAL A 111 -5.33 -25.67 -2.03
CA VAL A 111 -3.91 -25.28 -2.06
C VAL A 111 -3.01 -26.50 -2.18
N ASN A 112 -3.29 -27.58 -1.43
CA ASN A 112 -2.53 -28.83 -1.55
C ASN A 112 -2.73 -29.47 -2.92
N ALA A 113 -3.95 -29.47 -3.45
CA ALA A 113 -4.23 -29.96 -4.80
C ALA A 113 -3.52 -29.13 -5.87
N ALA A 114 -3.43 -27.81 -5.70
CA ALA A 114 -2.69 -26.93 -6.62
C ALA A 114 -1.15 -27.01 -6.46
N ALA A 115 -0.65 -27.45 -5.30
CA ALA A 115 0.78 -27.55 -5.01
C ALA A 115 1.39 -28.91 -5.40
N TYR A 116 0.62 -29.99 -5.22
CA TYR A 116 1.08 -31.37 -5.42
C TYR A 116 0.27 -32.15 -6.45
N GLY A 117 -0.89 -31.63 -6.87
CA GLY A 117 -1.73 -32.26 -7.87
C GLY A 117 -1.42 -31.75 -9.28
N ASP A 118 -1.60 -32.64 -10.25
CA ASP A 118 -1.38 -32.37 -11.68
C ASP A 118 -2.58 -31.64 -12.33
N LYS A 119 -3.61 -31.31 -11.54
CA LYS A 119 -4.81 -30.62 -12.00
C LYS A 119 -4.67 -29.11 -11.80
N ALA A 120 -4.94 -28.38 -12.88
CA ALA A 120 -5.12 -26.93 -12.80
C ALA A 120 -6.26 -26.61 -11.82
N PRO A 121 -6.09 -25.60 -10.95
CA PRO A 121 -7.13 -25.24 -9.97
C PRO A 121 -8.43 -24.82 -10.65
N SER A 122 -9.56 -25.23 -10.07
CA SER A 122 -10.89 -24.85 -10.56
C SER A 122 -11.17 -23.37 -10.31
N GLU A 123 -11.99 -22.76 -11.17
CA GLU A 123 -12.43 -21.38 -10.99
C GLU A 123 -13.25 -21.21 -9.70
N GLU A 124 -13.97 -22.24 -9.27
CA GLU A 124 -14.69 -22.23 -7.99
C GLU A 124 -13.74 -22.14 -6.78
N GLU A 125 -12.59 -22.81 -6.85
CA GLU A 125 -11.55 -22.77 -5.81
C GLU A 125 -10.87 -21.40 -5.76
N ASN A 126 -10.66 -20.77 -6.93
CA ASN A 126 -10.16 -19.39 -7.04
C ASN A 126 -11.13 -18.40 -6.36
N VAL A 127 -12.43 -18.52 -6.63
CA VAL A 127 -13.47 -17.66 -6.03
C VAL A 127 -13.52 -17.84 -4.52
N LEU A 128 -13.43 -19.08 -4.03
CA LEU A 128 -13.42 -19.39 -2.60
C LEU A 128 -12.21 -18.73 -1.90
N LEU A 129 -11.00 -18.87 -2.44
CA LEU A 129 -9.80 -18.24 -1.87
C LEU A 129 -9.88 -16.71 -1.89
N ARG A 130 -10.39 -16.11 -2.97
CA ARG A 130 -10.60 -14.66 -3.04
C ARG A 130 -11.57 -14.17 -1.97
N GLY A 131 -12.65 -14.92 -1.74
CA GLY A 131 -13.61 -14.65 -0.66
C GLY A 131 -12.95 -14.69 0.71
N ILE A 132 -12.12 -15.70 0.97
CA ILE A 132 -11.36 -15.83 2.23
C ILE A 132 -10.37 -14.67 2.41
N CYS A 133 -9.63 -14.30 1.36
CA CYS A 133 -8.73 -13.14 1.38
C CYS A 133 -9.51 -11.87 1.73
N GLN A 134 -10.63 -11.62 1.06
CA GLN A 134 -11.43 -10.42 1.27
C GLN A 134 -12.01 -10.36 2.69
N LYS A 135 -12.50 -11.48 3.22
CA LYS A 135 -12.98 -11.59 4.62
C LYS A 135 -11.84 -11.29 5.60
N THR A 136 -10.66 -11.86 5.36
CA THR A 136 -9.47 -11.67 6.20
C THR A 136 -9.03 -10.21 6.21
N VAL A 137 -8.90 -9.58 5.03
CA VAL A 137 -8.55 -8.15 4.94
C VAL A 137 -9.61 -7.29 5.62
N ARG A 138 -10.91 -7.54 5.41
CA ARG A 138 -11.98 -6.78 6.06
C ARG A 138 -11.93 -6.89 7.59
N PHE A 139 -11.68 -8.08 8.12
CA PHE A 139 -11.55 -8.30 9.56
C PHE A 139 -10.39 -7.48 10.15
N PHE A 140 -9.20 -7.59 9.54
CA PHE A 140 -8.05 -6.81 9.99
C PHE A 140 -8.23 -5.31 9.78
N TYR A 141 -8.87 -4.89 8.69
CA TYR A 141 -9.16 -3.48 8.42
C TYR A 141 -10.15 -2.91 9.45
N ALA A 142 -11.17 -3.66 9.85
CA ALA A 142 -12.12 -3.25 10.88
C ALA A 142 -11.45 -3.10 12.25
N SER A 143 -10.52 -4.01 12.59
CA SER A 143 -9.79 -4.01 13.87
C SER A 143 -8.54 -3.10 13.88
N ALA A 144 -8.10 -2.57 12.72
CA ALA A 144 -6.86 -1.81 12.60
C ALA A 144 -6.97 -0.33 12.99
N ASN A 145 -5.90 0.17 13.63
CA ASN A 145 -5.65 1.61 13.84
C ASN A 145 -5.58 2.38 12.49
N PRO A 146 -5.89 3.69 12.48
CA PRO A 146 -5.91 4.50 11.26
C PRO A 146 -4.59 4.47 10.47
N PHE A 147 -3.43 4.41 11.14
CA PHE A 147 -2.14 4.24 10.48
C PHE A 147 -1.98 2.89 9.78
N LYS A 148 -2.46 1.80 10.42
CA LYS A 148 -2.48 0.46 9.80
C LYS A 148 -3.51 0.38 8.66
N LYS A 149 -4.64 1.09 8.76
CA LYS A 149 -5.59 1.24 7.65
C LYS A 149 -4.93 1.93 6.45
N PHE A 150 -4.14 2.98 6.70
CA PHE A 150 -3.38 3.64 5.66
C PHE A 150 -2.34 2.70 5.03
N LEU A 151 -1.56 1.96 5.82
CA LEU A 151 -0.61 0.97 5.31
C LEU A 151 -1.31 -0.17 4.52
N LEU A 152 -2.40 -0.73 5.03
CA LEU A 152 -3.15 -1.79 4.35
C LEU A 152 -3.74 -1.29 3.01
N ARG A 153 -4.21 -0.04 2.98
CA ARG A 153 -4.88 0.55 1.81
C ARG A 153 -3.90 1.09 0.77
N PHE A 154 -2.80 1.71 1.20
CA PHE A 154 -1.88 2.43 0.30
C PHE A 154 -0.52 1.74 0.14
N TRP A 155 0.01 1.11 1.19
CA TRP A 155 1.33 0.46 1.11
C TRP A 155 1.24 -0.95 0.51
N ASN A 156 0.29 -1.76 1.00
CA ASN A 156 0.14 -3.14 0.55
C ASN A 156 -0.94 -3.35 -0.52
N ALA A 157 -1.75 -2.31 -0.80
CA ALA A 157 -2.84 -2.35 -1.79
C ALA A 157 -3.80 -3.53 -1.61
N PHE A 158 -4.03 -3.95 -0.36
CA PHE A 158 -4.91 -5.10 -0.07
C PHE A 158 -6.40 -4.76 -0.18
N LEU A 159 -6.74 -3.47 -0.28
CA LEU A 159 -8.10 -2.93 -0.33
C LEU A 159 -8.24 -1.81 -1.37
#